data_AF-A0A522M800-F1
#
_entry.id   AF-A0A522M800-F1
#
_cell.length_a   1.000
_cell.length_b   1.000
_cell.length_c   1.000
_cell.angle_alpha   90.00
_cell.angle_beta   90.00
_cell.angle_gamma   90.00
#
_symmetry.space_group_name_H-M   'P 1'
#
loop_
_entity.id
_entity.type
_entity.pdbx_description
1 polymer ?
#
loop_
_entity_poly.entity_id
_entity_poly.type
_entity_poly.pdbx_seq_one_letter_code
_entity_poly.pdbx_strand_id
1 'polypeptide(L)'
;MSRRNSLRATLVLAAAVYLTAAGWFFVLAPWSSLWAVKVVPAVPFWMMAWLDNPTVRGAISGFGLVHFGAAWSWLDSAARNA
;
A
#
# COMPACT_ATOMS: atom_id res chain seq x y z
N MET A 1 -10.52 27.77 12.78
CA MET A 1 -10.37 26.30 12.94
C MET A 1 -9.61 26.02 14.23
N SER A 2 -10.13 25.16 15.11
CA SER A 2 -9.39 24.76 16.33
C SER A 2 -8.11 24.01 15.93
N ARG A 3 -7.00 24.25 16.63
CA ARG A 3 -5.70 23.55 16.41
C ARG A 3 -5.86 22.04 16.33
N ARG A 4 -6.81 21.48 17.10
CA ARG A 4 -7.15 20.05 17.13
C ARG A 4 -7.76 19.55 15.82
N ASN A 5 -8.58 20.37 15.15
CA ASN A 5 -9.24 20.01 13.89
C ASN A 5 -8.24 20.02 12.74
N SER A 6 -7.34 21.00 12.71
CA SER A 6 -6.26 21.05 11.72
C SER A 6 -5.29 19.88 11.85
N LEU A 7 -4.88 19.53 13.07
CA LEU A 7 -4.02 18.35 13.31
C LEU A 7 -4.69 17.04 12.85
N ARG A 8 -5.98 16.86 13.15
CA ARG A 8 -6.73 15.69 12.70
C ARG A 8 -6.78 15.60 11.17
N ALA A 9 -7.08 16.71 10.49
CA ALA A 9 -7.10 16.75 9.04
C ALA A 9 -5.74 16.40 8.42
N THR A 10 -4.65 16.95 8.97
CA THR A 10 -3.29 16.63 8.52
C THR A 10 -2.97 15.14 8.69
N LEU A 11 -3.32 14.53 9.83
CA LEU A 11 -3.07 13.12 10.08
C LEU A 11 -3.86 12.20 9.13
N VAL A 12 -5.13 12.53 8.86
CA VAL A 12 -5.93 11.78 7.88
C VAL A 12 -5.30 11.86 6.49
N LEU A 13 -4.93 13.06 6.05
CA LEU A 13 -4.31 13.25 4.74
C LEU A 13 -2.98 12.50 4.64
N ALA A 14 -2.14 12.57 5.67
CA ALA A 14 -0.88 11.83 5.71
C ALA A 14 -1.10 10.32 5.61
N ALA A 15 -2.10 9.78 6.33
CA ALA A 15 -2.45 8.37 6.26
C ALA A 15 -2.98 7.98 4.88
N ALA A 16 -3.85 8.77 4.27
CA ALA A 16 -4.38 8.51 2.93
C ALA A 16 -3.28 8.53 1.85
N VAL A 17 -2.36 9.49 1.94
CA VAL A 17 -1.18 9.56 1.04
C VAL A 17 -0.30 8.32 1.23
N TYR A 18 0.01 7.95 2.48
CA TYR A 18 0.78 6.75 2.77
C TYR A 18 0.13 5.49 2.21
N LEU A 19 -1.17 5.28 2.47
CA LEU A 19 -1.90 4.12 1.99
C LEU A 19 -1.93 4.07 0.47
N THR A 20 -2.10 5.21 -0.19
CA THR A 20 -2.08 5.28 -1.66
C THR A 20 -0.68 4.95 -2.21
N ALA A 21 0.37 5.50 -1.61
CA ALA A 21 1.76 5.20 -2.02
C ALA A 21 2.11 3.71 -1.80
N ALA A 22 1.71 3.15 -0.66
CA ALA A 22 1.87 1.73 -0.37
C ALA A 22 1.07 0.85 -1.33
N GLY A 23 -0.17 1.25 -1.66
CA GLY A 23 -0.99 0.58 -2.65
C GLY A 23 -0.30 0.50 -4.01
N TRP A 24 0.22 1.63 -4.51
CA TRP A 24 1.00 1.64 -5.74
C TRP A 24 2.26 0.78 -5.67
N PHE A 25 2.97 0.83 -4.53
CA PHE A 25 4.14 -0.02 -4.33
C PHE A 25 3.78 -1.51 -4.45
N PHE A 26 2.73 -1.98 -3.76
CA PHE A 26 2.32 -3.39 -3.84
C PHE A 26 1.75 -3.79 -5.19
N VAL A 27 1.11 -2.86 -5.92
CA VAL A 27 0.65 -3.12 -7.29
C VAL A 27 1.83 -3.23 -8.25
N LEU A 28 2.79 -2.31 -8.21
CA LEU A 28 3.83 -2.21 -9.24
C LEU A 28 5.07 -3.03 -8.92
N ALA A 29 5.49 -3.09 -7.66
CA ALA A 29 6.74 -3.73 -7.27
C ALA A 29 6.83 -5.18 -7.77
N PRO A 30 5.83 -6.07 -7.57
CA PRO A 30 5.92 -7.47 -8.00
C PRO A 30 6.18 -7.71 -9.49
N TRP A 31 5.86 -6.73 -10.33
CA TRP A 31 6.02 -6.80 -11.79
C TRP A 31 7.21 -6.00 -12.32
N SER A 32 7.96 -5.37 -11.43
CA SER A 32 9.14 -4.58 -11.76
C SER A 32 10.42 -5.42 -11.75
N SER A 33 11.45 -4.96 -12.46
CA SER A 33 12.80 -5.54 -12.37
C SER A 33 13.37 -5.48 -10.95
N LEU A 34 12.99 -4.48 -10.16
CA LEU A 34 13.38 -4.34 -8.76
C LEU A 34 12.96 -5.57 -7.93
N TRP A 35 11.81 -6.17 -8.22
CA TRP A 35 11.37 -7.37 -7.50
C TRP A 35 12.29 -8.55 -7.71
N ALA A 36 12.63 -8.85 -8.96
CA ALA A 36 13.51 -9.95 -9.31
C ALA A 36 14.95 -9.71 -8.84
N VAL A 37 15.42 -8.46 -8.84
CA VAL A 37 16.82 -8.12 -8.52
C VAL A 37 17.05 -7.88 -7.02
N LYS A 38 16.04 -7.40 -6.29
CA LYS A 38 16.19 -7.00 -4.88
C LYS A 38 15.31 -7.79 -3.92
N VAL A 39 14.06 -8.08 -4.28
CA VAL A 39 13.11 -8.69 -3.34
C VAL A 39 13.25 -10.21 -3.31
N VAL A 40 13.20 -10.86 -4.47
CA VAL A 40 13.32 -12.33 -4.56
C VAL A 40 14.66 -12.83 -4.00
N PRO A 41 15.82 -12.19 -4.28
CA PRO A 41 17.10 -12.67 -3.74
C PRO A 41 17.29 -12.38 -2.25
N ALA A 42 16.53 -11.43 -1.67
CA ALA A 42 16.66 -11.04 -0.27
C ALA A 42 15.91 -11.97 0.70
N VAL A 43 15.08 -12.88 0.20
CA VAL A 43 14.35 -13.84 1.04
C VAL A 43 15.08 -15.19 1.17
N PRO A 44 14.76 -16.00 2.19
CA PRO A 44 15.27 -17.37 2.28
C PRO A 44 14.97 -18.20 1.02
N PHE A 45 15.86 -19.13 0.68
CA PHE A 45 15.82 -19.90 -0.58
C PHE A 45 14.45 -20.58 -0.84
N TRP A 46 13.79 -21.06 0.21
CA TRP A 46 12.50 -21.77 0.11
C TRP A 46 11.33 -20.84 -0.25
N MET A 47 11.45 -19.53 -0.01
CA MET A 47 10.44 -18.53 -0.40
C MET A 47 10.61 -18.02 -1.83
N MET A 48 11.80 -18.19 -2.44
CA MET A 48 12.10 -17.61 -3.75
C MET A 48 11.13 -18.08 -4.83
N ALA A 49 10.86 -19.39 -4.89
CA ALA A 49 9.92 -19.98 -5.85
C ALA A 49 8.48 -19.46 -5.67
N TRP A 50 8.06 -19.18 -4.43
CA TRP A 50 6.76 -18.59 -4.15
C TRP A 50 6.69 -17.15 -4.64
N LEU A 51 7.71 -16.32 -4.38
CA LEU A 51 7.72 -14.91 -4.82
C LEU A 51 7.95 -14.73 -6.32
N ASP A 52 8.47 -15.75 -7.01
CA ASP A 52 8.55 -15.79 -8.46
C ASP A 52 7.26 -16.29 -9.13
N ASN A 53 6.37 -16.94 -8.38
CA ASN A 53 5.08 -17.41 -8.88
C ASN A 53 4.14 -16.23 -9.26
N PRO A 54 3.64 -16.16 -10.51
CA PRO A 54 2.74 -15.08 -10.95
C PRO A 54 1.45 -14.94 -10.13
N THR A 55 0.88 -16.05 -9.63
CA THR A 55 -0.32 -16.02 -8.80
C THR A 55 -0.07 -15.33 -7.46
N VAL A 56 1.10 -15.58 -6.85
CA VAL A 56 1.50 -14.93 -5.59
C VAL A 56 1.74 -13.44 -5.82
N ARG A 57 2.42 -13.08 -6.90
CA ARG A 57 2.59 -11.66 -7.29
C ARG A 57 1.25 -10.97 -7.50
N GLY A 58 0.30 -11.64 -8.16
CA GLY A 58 -1.08 -11.17 -8.31
C GLY A 58 -1.79 -10.98 -6.97
N ALA A 59 -1.64 -11.91 -6.02
CA ALA A 59 -2.20 -11.76 -4.68
C ALA A 59 -1.62 -10.55 -3.93
N ILE A 60 -0.31 -10.32 -4.05
CA ILE A 60 0.37 -9.14 -3.47
C ILE A 60 -0.15 -7.85 -4.12
N SER A 61 -0.34 -7.82 -5.44
CA SER A 61 -0.96 -6.67 -6.10
C SER A 61 -2.42 -6.47 -5.69
N GLY A 62 -3.17 -7.54 -5.48
CA GLY A 62 -4.52 -7.49 -4.91
C GLY A 62 -4.54 -6.86 -3.51
N PHE A 63 -3.56 -7.18 -2.67
CA PHE A 63 -3.37 -6.51 -1.38
C PHE A 63 -3.05 -5.01 -1.53
N GLY A 64 -2.34 -4.62 -2.60
CA GLY A 64 -2.18 -3.22 -2.98
C GLY A 64 -3.51 -2.52 -3.28
N LEU A 65 -4.47 -3.19 -3.92
CA LEU A 65 -5.80 -2.63 -4.16
C LEU A 65 -6.59 -2.39 -2.86
N VAL A 66 -6.44 -3.27 -1.87
CA VAL A 66 -7.04 -3.09 -0.55
C VAL A 66 -6.57 -1.78 0.11
N HIS A 67 -5.31 -1.37 -0.11
CA HIS A 67 -4.80 -0.10 0.42
C HIS A 67 -5.51 1.11 -0.17
N PHE A 68 -5.89 1.09 -1.45
CA PHE A 68 -6.67 2.18 -2.04
C PHE A 68 -8.07 2.26 -1.43
N GLY A 69 -8.71 1.10 -1.20
CA GLY A 69 -9.98 1.05 -0.48
C GLY A 69 -9.88 1.60 0.94
N ALA A 70 -8.78 1.30 1.64
CA ALA A 70 -8.50 1.85 2.97
C ALA A 70 -8.21 3.36 2.93
N ALA A 71 -7.44 3.85 1.96
CA ALA A 71 -7.19 5.27 1.78
C ALA A 71 -8.51 6.04 1.56
N TRP A 72 -9.38 5.48 0.71
CA TRP A 72 -10.71 6.04 0.46
C TRP A 72 -11.57 6.08 1.73
N SER A 73 -11.61 5.00 2.51
CA SER A 73 -12.44 4.95 3.72
C SER A 73 -11.99 5.96 4.78
N TRP A 74 -10.69 6.25 4.87
CA TRP A 74 -10.15 7.27 5.76
C TRP A 74 -10.55 8.69 5.33
N LEU A 75 -10.51 8.97 4.03
CA LEU A 75 -10.93 10.26 3.47
C LEU A 75 -12.45 10.46 3.63
N ASP A 76 -13.26 9.46 3.30
CA ASP A 76 -14.71 9.48 3.47
C ASP A 76 -15.10 9.67 4.95
N SER A 77 -14.45 8.94 5.85
CA SER A 77 -14.66 9.09 7.29
C SER A 77 -14.33 10.50 7.77
N ALA A 78 -13.28 11.14 7.25
CA ALA A 78 -12.96 12.51 7.63
C ALA A 78 -13.95 13.52 7.05
N ALA A 79 -14.40 13.34 5.80
CA ALA A 79 -15.40 14.20 5.17
C ALA A 79 -16.75 14.16 5.91
N ARG A 80 -17.17 12.99 6.39
CA ARG A 80 -18.41 12.83 7.18
C ARG A 80 -18.32 13.42 8.59
N ASN A 81 -17.11 13.62 9.10
CA ASN A 81 -16.84 14.09 10.46
C ASN A 81 -16.31 15.55 10.51
N ALA A 82 -16.27 16.23 9.36
CA ALA A 82 -15.84 17.62 9.22
C ALA A 82 -17.03 18.58 9.37
#